data_AF-R9AN66-F1
#
_entry.id   AF-R9AN66-F1
#
_cell.length_a   1.000
_cell.length_b   1.000
_cell.length_c   1.000
_cell.angle_alpha   90.00
_cell.angle_beta   90.00
_cell.angle_gamma   90.00
#
_symmetry.space_group_name_H-M   'P 1'
#
loop_
_entity.id
_entity.type
_entity.pdbx_description
1 polymer ?
#
loop_
_entity_poly.entity_id
_entity_poly.type
_entity_poly.pdbx_seq_one_letter_code
_entity_poly.pdbx_strand_id
1 'polypeptide(L)'
;MAISKIKAAIRSHHRRLDKGVDEETKQSISRKLDGLNYELNKVKEDELSRKMSSRYHKIKFIEKRKLFRLINSIKNNKINKNDTHPDSKRALFKYRQQLNYIINYPTNIKYISVLHSPSNSADTKSRQEKLDDVESKMNAGDISSTPELIVFKSLQSDNVNEVEGSKGSKQKPQTQESQKSHKSQKSHHHQPSEDSDDQANLSADDFFE
;
A
#
# COMPACT_ATOMS: atom_id res chain seq x y z
N MET A 1 -19.94 2.92 3.76
CA MET A 1 -20.47 2.08 4.86
C MET A 1 -19.67 0.76 4.93
N ALA A 2 -19.73 -0.05 6.00
CA ALA A 2 -19.04 -1.36 6.00
C ALA A 2 -19.70 -2.34 5.00
N ILE A 3 -18.92 -3.16 4.27
CA ILE A 3 -19.46 -4.10 3.26
C ILE A 3 -20.58 -4.99 3.83
N SER A 4 -20.43 -5.46 5.06
CA SER A 4 -21.43 -6.28 5.75
C SER A 4 -22.76 -5.57 5.90
N LYS A 5 -22.75 -4.27 6.21
CA LYS A 5 -23.94 -3.43 6.35
C LYS A 5 -24.64 -3.21 5.01
N ILE A 6 -23.88 -2.94 3.94
CA ILE A 6 -24.42 -2.78 2.58
C ILE A 6 -25.09 -4.09 2.11
N LYS A 7 -24.42 -5.23 2.29
CA LYS A 7 -24.99 -6.55 1.96
C LYS A 7 -26.23 -6.87 2.79
N ALA A 8 -26.25 -6.50 4.08
CA ALA A 8 -27.43 -6.68 4.93
C ALA A 8 -28.61 -5.83 4.44
N ALA A 9 -28.38 -4.57 4.06
CA ALA A 9 -29.40 -3.69 3.50
C ALA A 9 -29.96 -4.23 2.18
N ILE A 10 -29.10 -4.67 1.25
CA ILE A 10 -29.50 -5.29 -0.03
C ILE A 10 -30.42 -6.50 0.23
N ARG A 11 -30.01 -7.42 1.11
CA ARG A 11 -30.82 -8.59 1.47
C ARG A 11 -32.15 -8.21 2.11
N SER A 12 -32.17 -7.19 2.95
CA SER A 12 -33.40 -6.70 3.59
C SER A 12 -34.38 -6.14 2.56
N HIS A 13 -33.88 -5.35 1.60
CA HIS A 13 -34.69 -4.79 0.52
C HIS A 13 -35.21 -5.85 -0.47
N HIS A 14 -34.41 -6.85 -0.84
CA HIS A 14 -34.90 -8.00 -1.61
C HIS A 14 -36.01 -8.76 -0.87
N ARG A 15 -35.78 -9.13 0.40
CA ARG A 15 -36.80 -9.79 1.22
C ARG A 15 -38.07 -8.96 1.36
N ARG A 16 -37.98 -7.63 1.31
CA ARG A 16 -39.16 -6.75 1.33
C ARG A 16 -39.91 -6.80 0.00
N LEU A 17 -39.22 -6.80 -1.14
CA LEU A 17 -39.85 -6.96 -2.46
C LEU A 17 -40.57 -8.31 -2.58
N ASP A 18 -39.97 -9.38 -2.07
CA ASP A 18 -40.54 -10.74 -2.13
C ASP A 18 -41.85 -10.88 -1.33
N LYS A 19 -42.10 -10.01 -0.35
CA LYS A 19 -43.30 -10.04 0.50
C LYS A 19 -44.55 -9.43 -0.13
N GLY A 20 -44.48 -8.96 -1.38
CA GLY A 20 -45.61 -8.36 -2.08
C GLY A 20 -45.95 -6.97 -1.54
N VAL A 21 -45.28 -5.95 -2.08
CA VAL A 21 -45.45 -4.54 -1.73
C VAL A 21 -46.24 -3.79 -2.82
N ASP A 22 -46.82 -2.64 -2.47
CA ASP A 22 -47.48 -1.75 -3.44
C ASP A 22 -46.51 -1.26 -4.54
N GLU A 23 -47.02 -0.93 -5.72
CA GLU A 23 -46.21 -0.54 -6.90
C GLU A 23 -45.34 0.71 -6.66
N GLU A 24 -45.85 1.71 -5.94
CA GLU A 24 -45.06 2.91 -5.62
C GLU A 24 -43.88 2.53 -4.71
N THR A 25 -44.15 1.69 -3.71
CA THR A 25 -43.13 1.24 -2.78
C THR A 25 -42.11 0.31 -3.45
N LYS A 26 -42.54 -0.54 -4.40
CA LYS A 26 -41.65 -1.37 -5.23
C LYS A 26 -40.66 -0.51 -6.01
N GLN A 27 -41.15 0.53 -6.68
CA GLN A 27 -40.28 1.44 -7.43
C GLN A 27 -39.26 2.14 -6.51
N SER A 28 -39.69 2.58 -5.33
CA SER A 28 -38.80 3.20 -4.35
C SER A 28 -37.71 2.25 -3.85
N ILE A 29 -38.04 0.97 -3.63
CA ILE A 29 -37.11 -0.05 -3.16
C ILE A 29 -36.14 -0.44 -4.28
N SER A 30 -36.61 -0.54 -5.54
CA SER A 30 -35.74 -0.80 -6.69
C SER A 30 -34.66 0.27 -6.83
N ARG A 31 -35.03 1.55 -6.80
CA ARG A 31 -34.06 2.66 -6.87
C ARG A 31 -33.04 2.60 -5.73
N LYS A 32 -33.48 2.24 -4.53
CA LYS A 32 -32.60 2.06 -3.36
C LYS A 32 -31.65 0.86 -3.55
N LEU A 33 -32.12 -0.25 -4.09
CA LEU A 33 -31.29 -1.41 -4.41
C LEU A 33 -30.21 -1.06 -5.44
N ASP A 34 -30.56 -0.32 -6.48
CA ASP A 34 -29.60 0.14 -7.49
C ASP A 34 -28.51 1.00 -6.85
N GLY A 35 -28.88 1.94 -5.98
CA GLY A 35 -27.93 2.76 -5.22
C GLY A 35 -27.03 1.93 -4.30
N LEU A 36 -27.59 0.94 -3.59
CA LEU A 36 -26.81 0.05 -2.72
C LEU A 36 -25.88 -0.88 -3.51
N ASN A 37 -26.29 -1.35 -4.69
CA ASN A 37 -25.46 -2.15 -5.58
C ASN A 37 -24.28 -1.33 -6.13
N TYR A 38 -24.53 -0.07 -6.49
CA TYR A 38 -23.47 0.87 -6.86
C TYR A 38 -22.48 1.09 -5.72
N GLU A 39 -22.96 1.37 -4.49
CA GLU A 39 -22.09 1.53 -3.33
C GLU A 39 -21.28 0.24 -3.06
N LEU A 40 -21.91 -0.93 -3.17
CA LEU A 40 -21.24 -2.22 -2.99
C LEU A 40 -20.08 -2.41 -3.98
N ASN A 41 -20.29 -2.09 -5.25
CA ASN A 41 -19.26 -2.22 -6.28
C ASN A 41 -18.11 -1.23 -6.05
N LYS A 42 -18.42 0.02 -5.72
CA LYS A 42 -17.41 1.03 -5.36
C LYS A 42 -16.55 0.56 -4.18
N VAL A 43 -17.15 0.06 -3.11
CA VAL A 43 -16.39 -0.42 -1.95
C VAL A 43 -15.55 -1.65 -2.29
N LYS A 44 -16.02 -2.55 -3.17
CA LYS A 44 -15.21 -3.69 -3.65
C LYS A 44 -14.00 -3.23 -4.46
N GLU A 45 -14.16 -2.24 -5.34
CA GLU A 45 -13.06 -1.65 -6.12
C GLU A 45 -12.05 -0.95 -5.20
N ASP A 46 -12.52 -0.24 -4.17
CA ASP A 46 -11.68 0.38 -3.16
C ASP A 46 -10.89 -0.67 -2.36
N GLU A 47 -11.52 -1.79 -1.98
CA GLU A 47 -10.80 -2.88 -1.30
C GLU A 47 -9.77 -3.55 -2.22
N LEU A 48 -10.11 -3.75 -3.49
CA LEU A 48 -9.20 -4.32 -4.48
C LEU A 48 -7.99 -3.41 -4.70
N SER A 49 -8.23 -2.11 -4.87
CA SER A 49 -7.16 -1.12 -5.08
C SER A 49 -6.25 -1.02 -3.87
N ARG A 50 -6.78 -1.07 -2.63
CA ARG A 50 -5.97 -1.14 -1.40
C ARG A 50 -5.12 -2.40 -1.35
N LYS A 51 -5.70 -3.58 -1.62
CA LYS A 51 -4.99 -4.86 -1.61
C LYS A 51 -3.86 -4.89 -2.64
N MET A 52 -4.14 -4.47 -3.87
CA MET A 52 -3.17 -4.43 -4.96
C MET A 52 -2.10 -3.37 -4.73
N SER A 53 -2.47 -2.19 -4.23
CA SER A 53 -1.52 -1.16 -3.82
C SER A 53 -0.52 -1.72 -2.81
N SER A 54 -0.98 -2.30 -1.70
CA SER A 54 -0.09 -2.89 -0.69
C SER A 54 0.77 -4.02 -1.25
N ARG A 55 0.19 -4.92 -2.06
CA ARG A 55 0.92 -6.07 -2.66
C ARG A 55 2.06 -5.62 -3.57
N TYR A 56 1.84 -4.60 -4.40
CA TYR A 56 2.81 -4.18 -5.41
C TYR A 56 3.60 -2.92 -5.03
N HIS A 57 3.28 -2.28 -3.90
CA HIS A 57 3.95 -1.06 -3.45
C HIS A 57 5.48 -1.23 -3.41
N LYS A 58 5.96 -2.31 -2.80
CA LYS A 58 7.40 -2.54 -2.61
C LYS A 58 8.13 -2.73 -3.93
N ILE A 59 7.60 -3.54 -4.84
CA ILE A 59 8.24 -3.78 -6.15
C ILE A 59 8.22 -2.51 -7.01
N LYS A 60 7.09 -1.78 -7.05
CA LYS A 60 6.98 -0.49 -7.73
C LYS A 60 7.99 0.51 -7.17
N PHE A 61 8.16 0.58 -5.86
CA PHE A 61 9.13 1.47 -5.21
C PHE A 61 10.57 1.15 -5.61
N ILE A 62 10.97 -0.12 -5.58
CA ILE A 62 12.32 -0.55 -5.95
C ILE A 62 12.61 -0.21 -7.42
N GLU A 63 11.68 -0.54 -8.32
CA GLU A 63 11.84 -0.27 -9.75
C GLU A 63 11.86 1.24 -10.04
N LYS A 64 10.96 2.02 -9.41
CA LYS A 64 10.95 3.48 -9.48
C LYS A 64 12.30 4.07 -9.08
N ARG A 65 12.87 3.60 -7.96
CA ARG A 65 14.18 4.05 -7.48
C ARG A 65 15.33 3.65 -8.40
N LYS A 66 15.31 2.43 -8.96
CA LYS A 66 16.32 1.96 -9.93
C LYS A 66 16.29 2.79 -11.21
N LEU A 67 15.11 3.01 -11.80
CA LEU A 67 14.95 3.84 -13.00
C LEU A 67 15.37 5.29 -12.75
N PHE A 68 14.99 5.86 -11.60
CA PHE A 68 15.40 7.20 -11.22
C PHE A 68 16.92 7.36 -11.15
N ARG A 69 17.63 6.42 -10.50
CA ARG A 69 19.10 6.43 -10.44
C ARG A 69 19.73 6.32 -11.82
N LEU A 70 19.15 5.51 -12.70
CA LEU A 70 19.67 5.31 -14.05
C LEU A 70 19.49 6.54 -14.92
N ILE A 71 18.32 7.21 -14.83
CA ILE A 71 18.06 8.51 -15.46
C ILE A 71 19.09 9.55 -14.99
N ASN A 72 19.32 9.65 -13.68
CA ASN A 72 20.28 10.61 -13.14
C ASN A 72 21.72 10.31 -13.55
N SER A 73 22.11 9.03 -13.55
CA SER A 73 23.44 8.60 -14.03
C SER A 73 23.66 9.05 -15.48
N ILE A 74 22.69 8.81 -16.37
CA ILE A 74 22.77 9.22 -17.79
C ILE A 74 22.82 10.75 -17.92
N LYS A 75 22.02 11.49 -17.14
CA LYS A 75 22.04 12.96 -17.15
C LYS A 75 23.39 13.51 -16.70
N ASN A 76 23.94 12.99 -15.61
CA ASN A 76 25.24 13.42 -15.08
C ASN A 76 26.38 13.07 -16.04
N ASN A 77 26.35 11.89 -16.66
CA ASN A 77 27.34 11.50 -17.67
C ASN A 77 27.31 12.40 -18.92
N LYS A 78 26.11 12.80 -19.37
CA LYS A 78 25.97 13.78 -20.47
C LYS A 78 26.59 15.14 -20.13
N ILE A 79 26.37 15.61 -18.90
CA ILE A 79 26.94 16.88 -18.41
C ILE A 79 28.47 16.79 -18.36
N ASN A 80 29.01 15.69 -17.84
CA ASN A 80 30.45 15.54 -17.63
C ASN A 80 31.24 15.31 -18.92
N LYS A 81 30.64 14.66 -19.92
CA LYS A 81 31.32 14.27 -21.17
C LYS A 81 31.00 15.15 -22.37
N ASN A 82 30.09 16.13 -22.24
CA ASN A 82 29.48 16.86 -23.38
C ASN A 82 28.95 15.94 -24.49
N ASP A 83 28.68 14.68 -24.17
CA ASP A 83 28.30 13.64 -25.12
C ASP A 83 26.83 13.80 -25.51
N THR A 84 26.59 14.26 -26.74
CA THR A 84 25.26 14.32 -27.35
C THR A 84 25.00 13.06 -28.20
N HIS A 85 25.47 11.90 -27.75
CA HIS A 85 25.25 10.65 -28.48
C HIS A 85 23.74 10.32 -28.57
N PRO A 86 23.24 9.97 -29.78
CA PRO A 86 21.82 9.65 -30.00
C PRO A 86 21.35 8.47 -29.16
N ASP A 87 22.22 7.48 -28.93
CA ASP A 87 21.93 6.31 -28.09
C ASP A 87 21.60 6.69 -26.65
N SER A 88 22.31 7.68 -26.10
CA SER A 88 22.06 8.21 -24.76
C SER A 88 20.74 8.99 -24.67
N LYS A 89 20.25 9.58 -25.77
CA LYS A 89 18.92 10.22 -25.82
C LYS A 89 17.82 9.16 -25.88
N ARG A 90 17.99 8.12 -26.72
CA ARG A 90 17.05 7.01 -26.84
C ARG A 90 16.92 6.23 -25.53
N ALA A 91 18.03 5.93 -24.87
CA ALA A 91 18.03 5.26 -23.57
C ALA A 91 17.32 6.11 -22.50
N LEU A 92 17.60 7.42 -22.46
CA LEU A 92 16.94 8.35 -21.52
C LEU A 92 15.42 8.37 -21.73
N PHE A 93 14.95 8.45 -22.98
CA PHE A 93 13.53 8.41 -23.29
C PHE A 93 12.88 7.10 -22.83
N LYS A 94 13.52 5.96 -23.13
CA LYS A 94 13.05 4.63 -22.69
C LYS A 94 12.91 4.54 -21.17
N TYR A 95 13.89 5.01 -20.40
CA TYR A 95 13.78 4.98 -18.93
C TYR A 95 12.69 5.92 -18.39
N ARG A 96 12.43 7.05 -19.06
CA ARG A 96 11.34 7.96 -18.70
C ARG A 96 9.97 7.36 -19.00
N GLN A 97 9.79 6.73 -20.16
CA GLN A 97 8.59 5.95 -20.50
C GLN A 97 8.34 4.88 -19.44
N GLN A 98 9.37 4.09 -19.11
CA GLN A 98 9.28 3.07 -18.07
C GLN A 98 8.94 3.66 -16.69
N LEU A 99 9.51 4.80 -16.32
CA LEU A 99 9.20 5.46 -15.05
C LEU A 99 7.75 5.95 -15.01
N ASN A 100 7.26 6.54 -16.10
CA ASN A 100 5.86 6.97 -16.25
C ASN A 100 4.88 5.79 -16.15
N TYR A 101 5.22 4.65 -16.75
CA TYR A 101 4.44 3.42 -16.62
C TYR A 101 4.25 3.03 -15.15
N ILE A 102 5.29 3.10 -14.31
CA ILE A 102 5.18 2.74 -12.89
C ILE A 102 4.33 3.76 -12.11
N ILE A 103 4.54 5.05 -12.37
CA ILE A 103 3.84 6.15 -11.66
C ILE A 103 2.35 6.08 -11.94
N ASN A 104 1.97 5.97 -13.21
CA ASN A 104 0.58 6.04 -13.65
C ASN A 104 -0.11 4.68 -13.73
N TYR A 105 0.51 3.62 -13.20
CA TYR A 105 -0.08 2.28 -13.23
C TYR A 105 -1.35 2.21 -12.36
N PRO A 106 -2.48 1.72 -12.90
CA PRO A 106 -3.73 1.63 -12.16
C PRO A 106 -3.61 0.72 -10.93
N THR A 107 -4.20 1.13 -9.82
CA THR A 107 -4.08 0.43 -8.53
C THR A 107 -4.99 -0.77 -8.39
N ASN A 108 -6.02 -0.93 -9.23
CA ASN A 108 -6.99 -2.03 -9.19
C ASN A 108 -6.58 -3.24 -10.05
N ILE A 109 -5.44 -3.20 -10.73
CA ILE A 109 -4.97 -4.26 -11.64
C ILE A 109 -3.62 -4.81 -11.16
N LYS A 110 -3.35 -6.10 -11.41
CA LYS A 110 -2.05 -6.74 -11.18
C LYS A 110 -0.93 -5.93 -11.85
N TYR A 111 0.11 -5.54 -11.11
CA TYR A 111 1.29 -4.89 -11.67
C TYR A 111 2.17 -5.88 -12.44
N ILE A 112 2.67 -5.46 -13.61
CA ILE A 112 3.64 -6.22 -14.40
C ILE A 112 4.97 -5.47 -14.37
N SER A 113 5.99 -6.11 -13.83
CA SER A 113 7.33 -5.54 -13.66
C SER A 113 7.93 -5.12 -15.00
N VAL A 114 8.64 -3.99 -15.01
CA VAL A 114 9.40 -3.53 -16.18
C VAL A 114 10.82 -4.07 -16.18
N LEU A 115 11.43 -4.18 -15.00
CA LEU A 115 12.82 -4.61 -14.85
C LEU A 115 12.99 -6.13 -14.82
N HIS A 116 11.93 -6.88 -14.51
CA HIS A 116 11.91 -8.33 -14.53
C HIS A 116 11.06 -8.82 -15.70
N SER A 117 11.53 -9.85 -16.40
CA SER A 117 10.75 -10.51 -17.45
C SER A 117 9.61 -11.31 -16.81
N PRO A 118 8.35 -11.11 -17.21
CA PRO A 118 7.26 -11.93 -16.69
C PRO A 118 7.37 -13.34 -17.28
N SER A 119 6.92 -14.33 -16.51
CA SER A 119 6.93 -15.74 -16.93
C SER A 119 5.94 -16.04 -18.06
N ASN A 120 4.88 -15.22 -18.19
CA ASN A 120 3.77 -15.48 -19.12
C ASN A 120 3.86 -14.56 -20.34
N SER A 121 3.61 -15.12 -21.53
CA SER A 121 3.56 -14.36 -22.80
C SER A 121 2.38 -13.38 -22.86
N ALA A 122 1.29 -13.64 -22.15
CA ALA A 122 0.18 -12.68 -22.04
C ALA A 122 0.59 -11.42 -21.24
N ASP A 123 1.38 -11.60 -20.18
CA ASP A 123 1.88 -10.50 -19.34
C ASP A 123 2.92 -9.66 -20.11
N THR A 124 3.75 -10.27 -20.98
CA THR A 124 4.69 -9.51 -21.82
C THR A 124 3.96 -8.60 -22.81
N LYS A 125 2.93 -9.12 -23.50
CA LYS A 125 2.09 -8.36 -24.44
C LYS A 125 1.36 -7.22 -23.73
N SER A 126 0.67 -7.53 -22.63
CA SER A 126 -0.06 -6.54 -21.84
C SER A 126 0.83 -5.42 -21.31
N ARG A 127 2.10 -5.74 -20.96
CA ARG A 127 3.08 -4.73 -20.55
C ARG A 127 3.50 -3.84 -21.72
N GLN A 128 3.74 -4.43 -22.90
CA GLN A 128 4.16 -3.68 -24.07
C GLN A 128 3.06 -2.71 -24.53
N GLU A 129 1.82 -3.18 -24.62
CA GLU A 129 0.66 -2.33 -24.97
C GLU A 129 0.53 -1.10 -24.04
N LYS A 130 0.76 -1.29 -22.74
CA LYS A 130 0.74 -0.19 -21.76
C LYS A 130 1.94 0.75 -21.89
N LEU A 131 3.11 0.24 -22.28
CA LEU A 131 4.28 1.08 -22.54
C LEU A 131 4.06 1.93 -23.80
N ASP A 132 3.43 1.36 -24.83
CA ASP A 132 3.10 2.05 -26.08
C ASP A 132 2.01 3.12 -25.86
N ASP A 133 1.01 2.84 -25.01
CA ASP A 133 0.02 3.84 -24.56
C ASP A 133 0.68 4.99 -23.78
N VAL A 134 1.62 4.69 -22.87
CA VAL A 134 2.39 5.71 -22.16
C VAL A 134 3.24 6.53 -23.13
N GLU A 135 3.82 5.93 -24.15
CA GLU A 135 4.58 6.63 -25.19
C GLU A 135 3.69 7.62 -25.96
N SER A 136 2.52 7.15 -26.37
CA SER A 136 1.53 7.96 -27.08
C SER A 136 1.11 9.17 -26.24
N LYS A 137 0.84 8.97 -24.95
CA LYS A 137 0.50 10.03 -23.99
C LYS A 137 1.66 10.99 -23.72
N MET A 138 2.90 10.49 -23.70
CA MET A 138 4.09 11.34 -23.57
C MET A 138 4.30 12.22 -24.81
N ASN A 139 4.05 11.68 -26.00
CA ASN A 139 4.17 12.42 -27.26
C ASN A 139 3.03 13.43 -27.45
N ALA A 140 1.82 13.11 -26.97
CA ALA A 140 0.68 14.03 -26.94
C ALA A 140 0.84 15.16 -25.90
N GLY A 141 1.68 14.96 -24.88
CA GLY A 141 1.88 15.92 -23.80
C GLY A 141 0.93 15.76 -22.61
N ASP A 142 0.07 14.74 -22.61
CA ASP A 142 -0.85 14.41 -21.49
C ASP A 142 -0.09 14.00 -20.22
N ILE A 143 1.07 13.38 -20.40
CA ILE A 143 1.96 12.93 -19.31
C ILE A 143 3.32 13.60 -19.45
N SER A 144 3.91 14.00 -18.33
CA SER A 144 5.21 14.67 -18.29
C SER A 144 6.31 13.86 -18.99
N SER A 145 7.05 14.52 -19.88
CA SER A 145 8.26 13.97 -20.51
C SER A 145 9.47 13.93 -19.56
N THR A 146 9.36 14.50 -18.35
CA THR A 146 10.42 14.55 -17.32
C THR A 146 9.89 14.09 -15.95
N PRO A 147 9.46 12.82 -15.82
CA PRO A 147 8.86 12.31 -14.59
C PRO A 147 9.79 12.35 -13.36
N GLU A 148 11.10 12.37 -13.57
CA GLU A 148 12.08 12.41 -12.48
C GLU A 148 11.92 13.62 -11.53
N LEU A 149 11.48 14.78 -12.04
CA LEU A 149 11.33 16.00 -11.23
C LEU A 149 10.18 15.87 -10.23
N ILE A 150 9.08 15.23 -10.65
CA ILE A 150 7.88 15.01 -9.83
C ILE A 150 8.21 14.02 -8.71
N VAL A 151 8.93 12.94 -9.05
CA VAL A 151 9.34 11.91 -8.08
C VAL A 151 10.30 12.48 -7.04
N PHE A 152 11.23 13.35 -7.44
CA PHE A 152 12.20 13.92 -6.53
C PHE A 152 11.55 14.85 -5.50
N LYS A 153 10.59 15.69 -5.93
CA LYS A 153 9.84 16.57 -5.03
C LYS A 153 9.06 15.79 -3.96
N SER A 154 8.43 14.67 -4.34
CA SER A 154 7.69 13.84 -3.37
C SER A 154 8.62 13.15 -2.36
N LEU A 155 9.80 12.66 -2.80
CA LEU A 155 10.76 12.00 -1.90
C LEU A 155 11.42 12.97 -0.91
N GLN A 156 11.51 14.25 -1.26
CA GLN A 156 12.03 15.30 -0.37
C GLN A 156 10.99 15.76 0.64
N SER A 157 9.72 15.91 0.27
CA SER A 157 8.66 16.28 1.21
C SER A 157 8.41 15.23 2.29
N ASP A 158 8.58 13.94 1.97
CA ASP A 158 8.40 12.84 2.92
C ASP A 158 9.51 12.79 3.99
N ASN A 159 10.65 13.47 3.80
CA ASN A 159 11.76 13.54 4.76
C ASN A 159 11.71 14.73 5.73
N VAL A 160 10.79 15.69 5.56
CA VAL A 160 10.76 16.92 6.37
C VAL A 160 9.75 16.87 7.52
N ASN A 161 8.91 15.82 7.62
CA ASN A 161 7.88 15.70 8.67
C ASN A 161 8.34 15.01 9.97
N GLU A 162 9.64 15.00 10.28
CA GLU A 162 10.16 14.39 11.52
C GLU A 162 11.19 15.25 12.27
N VAL A 163 11.07 16.60 12.30
CA VAL A 163 11.81 17.40 13.31
C VAL A 163 11.05 18.68 13.70
N GLU A 164 9.90 18.56 14.36
CA GLU A 164 9.43 19.62 15.28
C GLU A 164 9.23 19.04 16.68
N GLY A 165 10.37 18.72 17.30
CA GLY A 165 10.49 18.44 18.74
C GLY A 165 10.97 19.69 19.46
N SER A 166 10.03 20.37 20.10
CA SER A 166 10.21 21.53 20.99
C SER A 166 11.41 21.40 21.93
N LYS A 167 12.39 22.32 21.82
CA LYS A 167 13.34 22.59 22.91
C LYS A 167 12.72 23.64 23.85
N GLY A 168 11.82 23.17 24.70
CA GLY A 168 11.31 23.90 25.86
C GLY A 168 11.93 23.33 27.14
N SER A 169 12.88 24.06 27.71
CA SER A 169 13.47 23.84 29.04
C SER A 169 12.44 23.88 30.17
N LYS A 170 12.51 22.95 31.13
CA LYS A 170 12.28 23.11 32.59
C LYS A 170 12.28 21.71 33.26
N GLN A 171 13.35 21.38 33.99
CA GLN A 171 13.43 21.44 35.46
C GLN A 171 12.53 20.42 36.19
N LYS A 172 13.20 19.45 36.80
CA LYS A 172 12.71 18.47 37.77
C LYS A 172 12.51 19.18 39.12
N PRO A 173 11.48 18.83 39.90
CA PRO A 173 11.63 18.88 41.35
C PRO A 173 11.20 17.58 42.05
N GLN A 174 11.84 17.37 43.20
CA GLN A 174 11.66 16.28 44.16
C GLN A 174 10.37 16.43 44.98
N THR A 175 9.84 15.25 45.35
CA THR A 175 9.18 14.81 46.59
C THR A 175 8.55 15.85 47.53
N GLN A 176 7.28 15.61 47.90
CA GLN A 176 6.82 15.69 49.29
C GLN A 176 5.53 14.88 49.51
N GLU A 177 5.40 14.47 50.77
CA GLU A 177 4.62 13.39 51.38
C GLU A 177 3.43 13.98 52.14
N SER A 178 2.22 13.41 52.03
CA SER A 178 1.21 13.48 53.10
C SER A 178 -0.02 12.58 52.87
N GLN A 179 -0.05 11.49 53.66
CA GLN A 179 -1.13 11.02 54.57
C GLN A 179 -2.54 10.59 54.08
N LYS A 180 -2.75 9.26 54.20
CA LYS A 180 -3.80 8.48 54.90
C LYS A 180 -5.32 8.78 54.70
N SER A 181 -6.06 7.73 54.31
CA SER A 181 -7.09 7.10 55.18
C SER A 181 -7.42 5.66 54.75
N HIS A 182 -7.76 4.82 55.75
CA HIS A 182 -7.77 3.35 55.80
C HIS A 182 -9.05 2.64 55.28
N LYS A 183 -8.94 1.32 55.03
CA LYS A 183 -9.67 0.20 55.73
C LYS A 183 -10.01 -0.98 54.76
N SER A 184 -9.18 -2.04 54.70
CA SER A 184 -9.30 -3.39 55.34
C SER A 184 -10.25 -4.36 54.59
N GLN A 185 -9.97 -5.63 54.24
CA GLN A 185 -9.55 -6.82 55.02
C GLN A 185 -9.16 -7.96 54.03
N LYS A 186 -8.05 -8.71 54.22
CA LYS A 186 -7.93 -10.09 54.83
C LYS A 186 -8.24 -11.24 53.84
N SER A 187 -7.58 -12.41 53.76
CA SER A 187 -6.25 -13.00 54.08
C SER A 187 -6.23 -14.47 53.56
N HIS A 188 -5.05 -15.13 53.62
CA HIS A 188 -4.69 -16.56 53.36
C HIS A 188 -4.33 -16.87 51.89
N HIS A 189 -3.11 -17.26 51.48
CA HIS A 189 -1.95 -18.02 52.02
C HIS A 189 -2.17 -19.52 52.28
N HIS A 190 -1.75 -20.36 51.31
CA HIS A 190 -1.00 -21.62 51.52
C HIS A 190 -0.33 -22.07 50.21
N GLN A 191 0.98 -22.39 50.29
CA GLN A 191 1.78 -23.12 49.30
C GLN A 191 1.88 -24.63 49.72
N PRO A 192 2.88 -25.45 49.29
CA PRO A 192 2.82 -26.38 48.16
C PRO A 192 3.20 -27.85 48.53
N SER A 193 3.13 -28.77 47.57
CA SER A 193 3.87 -30.07 47.51
C SER A 193 3.59 -30.70 46.13
N GLU A 194 4.53 -30.91 45.22
CA GLU A 194 5.62 -31.93 45.14
C GLU A 194 5.16 -33.37 44.88
N ASP A 195 5.96 -34.06 44.05
CA ASP A 195 5.91 -35.42 43.47
C ASP A 195 5.03 -35.61 42.21
N SER A 196 5.50 -36.21 41.10
CA SER A 196 6.71 -37.00 40.87
C SER A 196 7.03 -37.20 39.36
N ASP A 197 8.27 -37.65 39.17
CA ASP A 197 9.09 -37.96 38.00
C ASP A 197 8.46 -38.61 36.75
N ASP A 198 9.02 -38.25 35.58
CA ASP A 198 9.44 -39.23 34.58
C ASP A 198 10.65 -38.71 33.80
N GLN A 199 11.80 -39.40 33.97
CA GLN A 199 13.01 -39.22 33.19
C GLN A 199 12.95 -40.04 31.90
N ALA A 200 13.28 -39.42 30.76
CA ALA A 200 13.91 -40.10 29.64
C ALA A 200 14.84 -39.13 28.92
N ASN A 201 16.12 -39.24 29.28
CA ASN A 201 17.28 -38.65 28.63
C ASN A 201 17.56 -39.40 27.31
N LEU A 202 18.03 -38.72 26.26
CA LEU A 202 18.88 -39.19 25.14
C LEU A 202 18.93 -38.02 24.12
N SER A 203 19.89 -37.10 24.25
CA SER A 203 21.23 -37.13 23.62
C SER A 203 21.25 -36.52 22.22
N ALA A 204 21.97 -35.40 22.15
CA ALA A 204 22.63 -34.74 21.02
C ALA A 204 22.43 -35.34 19.61
N ASP A 205 21.98 -34.50 18.67
CA ASP A 205 22.10 -34.76 17.25
C ASP A 205 22.63 -33.54 16.50
N ASP A 206 23.47 -33.84 15.53
CA ASP A 206 24.52 -33.04 14.90
C ASP A 206 24.03 -31.78 14.16
N PHE A 207 24.52 -30.61 14.58
CA PHE A 207 24.24 -29.32 13.94
C PHE A 207 25.38 -28.83 13.01
N PHE A 208 26.47 -29.57 12.82
CA PHE A 208 27.51 -29.22 11.85
C PHE A 208 28.27 -30.42 11.29
N GLU A 209 27.86 -30.88 10.11
CA GLU A 209 28.76 -31.41 9.07
C GLU A 209 28.21 -31.08 7.66
#